data_AF-A0A928CTB6-F1
#
_entry.id   AF-A0A928CTB6-F1
#
_cell.length_a   1.000
_cell.length_b   1.000
_cell.length_c   1.000
_cell.angle_alpha   90.00
_cell.angle_beta   90.00
_cell.angle_gamma   90.00
#
_symmetry.space_group_name_H-M   'P 1'
#
loop_
_entity.id
_entity.type
_entity.pdbx_description
1 polymer ?
#
loop_
_entity_poly.entity_id
_entity_poly.type
_entity_poly.pdbx_seq_one_letter_code
_entity_poly.pdbx_strand_id
1 'polypeptide(L)'
;MFDKPELVKDLELSQMTEQDWKLLSERCYSAYQWHILLQLRPQLADQCPWELDGGDWCSILRKWPEFADKCPWERLDGEDWSSLLQTQPQFADKCPWDKLSGLDWSRLLQDQPQFADQCKWELLDDAWDWRWLLEKQPQFAEKCNWKLLDSWAWSELLQIHPQFADKCNWKLLSGRDWSKLLEKQPQFADRCNWKKLLSRKDWFSEYERKSAWKDLLLCQPQFADKCNWKLLDEGKDWSELLQKQPQLADQCNWEMLSGSDWRDLLLCQPQLANKCNWKLLSGSDWSGLLQTQPQFADKCSWELLSGSDWSELLIEQPKFADRCDWEKIGDDCWGLLLSQQLQFADKCDWDKMVGSFWRNLLCGQPQFADRCPWEKLNGRDWGILLQKQPQFADRCPWEKLHSFDWCDLLRDQPQFIDKCPLKKLELSARYPDILELLKKQPQFAVRIDWGALHIRDIARLLGRDWKSTYENHPFFKY
;
A
#
# COMPACT_ATOMS: atom_id res chain seq x y z
N MET A 1 23.00 29.50 16.05
CA MET A 1 23.07 28.49 14.97
C MET A 1 23.78 27.21 15.45
N PHE A 2 23.46 26.76 16.67
CA PHE A 2 23.90 25.44 17.18
C PHE A 2 22.75 24.89 18.00
N ASP A 3 21.83 24.22 17.31
CA ASP A 3 20.58 23.70 17.88
C ASP A 3 20.26 22.30 17.31
N LYS A 4 21.31 21.53 17.01
CA LYS A 4 21.19 20.12 16.64
C LYS A 4 22.39 19.35 17.21
N PRO A 5 22.19 18.47 18.19
CA PRO A 5 23.12 17.39 18.43
C PRO A 5 22.89 16.37 17.30
N GLU A 6 23.77 16.34 16.31
CA GLU A 6 23.96 15.12 15.52
C GLU A 6 24.50 14.07 16.50
N LEU A 7 23.59 13.22 17.00
CA LEU A 7 23.96 12.05 17.77
C LEU A 7 24.90 11.20 16.90
N VAL A 8 26.12 11.09 17.41
CA VAL A 8 27.17 10.15 17.04
C VAL A 8 26.54 8.78 16.75
N LYS A 9 26.79 8.23 15.56
CA LYS A 9 26.29 6.91 15.15
C LYS A 9 26.74 5.86 16.17
N ASP A 10 25.85 4.95 16.57
CA ASP A 10 26.09 3.89 17.57
C ASP A 10 27.41 3.10 17.41
N LEU A 11 27.95 3.03 16.19
CA LEU A 11 29.25 2.40 15.88
C LEU A 11 30.46 3.14 16.48
N GLU A 12 30.45 4.47 16.58
CA GLU A 12 31.59 5.24 17.10
C GLU A 12 31.66 5.23 18.64
N LEU A 13 30.50 5.14 19.32
CA LEU A 13 30.43 5.10 20.79
C LEU A 13 31.09 3.83 21.38
N SER A 14 31.01 2.70 20.65
CA SER A 14 31.62 1.44 21.08
C SER A 14 33.16 1.43 21.08
N GLN A 15 33.78 2.41 20.40
CA GLN A 15 35.24 2.51 20.24
C GLN A 15 35.88 3.59 21.13
N MET A 16 35.06 4.34 21.89
CA MET A 16 35.53 5.43 22.73
C MET A 16 36.31 4.91 23.95
N THR A 17 37.51 5.45 24.15
CA THR A 17 38.38 5.14 25.30
C THR A 17 37.90 5.84 26.58
N GLU A 18 38.39 5.41 27.74
CA GLU A 18 38.10 6.07 29.04
C GLU A 18 38.41 7.58 29.01
N GLN A 19 39.47 7.97 28.28
CA GLN A 19 39.85 9.38 28.12
C GLN A 19 38.84 10.16 27.26
N ASP A 20 38.31 9.54 26.21
CA ASP A 20 37.31 10.19 25.36
C ASP A 20 36.00 10.43 26.11
N TRP A 21 35.60 9.47 26.94
CA TRP A 21 34.43 9.60 27.81
C TRP A 21 34.60 10.67 28.89
N LYS A 22 35.80 10.78 29.46
CA LYS A 22 36.13 11.86 30.40
C LYS A 22 36.15 13.24 29.72
N LEU A 23 36.63 13.32 28.48
CA LEU A 23 36.59 14.57 27.72
C LEU A 23 35.15 14.97 27.37
N LEU A 24 34.29 13.98 27.07
CA LEU A 24 32.86 14.21 26.86
C LEU A 24 32.18 14.71 28.12
N SER A 25 32.44 14.11 29.29
CA SER A 25 31.85 14.55 30.57
C SER A 25 32.23 16.00 30.92
N GLU A 26 33.48 16.39 30.67
CA GLU A 26 33.95 17.78 30.84
C GLU A 26 33.28 18.77 29.88
N ARG A 27 32.67 18.28 28.80
CA ARG A 27 31.96 19.07 27.78
C ARG A 27 30.43 18.97 27.88
N CYS A 28 29.91 18.24 28.86
CA CYS A 28 28.48 18.20 29.13
C CYS A 28 28.09 19.49 29.86
N TYR A 29 27.38 20.37 29.15
CA TYR A 29 26.93 21.68 29.64
C TYR A 29 25.46 21.71 30.05
N SER A 30 24.70 20.65 29.80
CA SER A 30 23.28 20.56 30.18
C SER A 30 22.94 19.25 30.88
N ALA A 31 21.87 19.31 31.68
CA ALA A 31 21.25 18.17 32.34
C ALA A 31 20.95 17.04 31.35
N TYR A 32 20.35 17.39 30.20
CA TYR A 32 20.03 16.45 29.13
C TYR A 32 21.25 15.71 28.55
N GLN A 33 22.40 16.39 28.40
CA GLN A 33 23.63 15.74 27.94
C GLN A 33 24.16 14.74 28.95
N TRP A 34 24.11 15.09 30.25
CA TRP A 34 24.46 14.19 31.33
C TRP A 34 23.49 13.00 31.43
N HIS A 35 22.20 13.23 31.22
CA HIS A 35 21.19 12.18 31.13
C HIS A 35 21.55 11.12 30.09
N ILE A 36 21.83 11.53 28.85
CA ILE A 36 22.26 10.61 27.77
C ILE A 36 23.57 9.91 28.16
N LEU A 37 24.55 10.67 28.67
CA LEU A 37 25.86 10.13 29.02
C LEU A 37 25.76 9.05 30.10
N LEU A 38 24.97 9.25 31.15
CA LEU A 38 24.75 8.29 32.22
C LEU A 38 23.93 7.07 31.78
N GLN A 39 23.02 7.23 30.81
CA GLN A 39 22.35 6.07 30.22
C GLN A 39 23.32 5.15 29.47
N LEU A 40 24.41 5.70 28.91
CA LEU A 40 25.42 4.94 28.17
C LEU A 40 26.55 4.43 29.06
N ARG A 41 27.01 5.22 30.04
CA ARG A 41 28.17 4.91 30.88
C ARG A 41 27.94 5.31 32.34
N PRO A 42 27.21 4.49 33.13
CA PRO A 42 26.89 4.80 34.54
C PRO A 42 28.13 5.00 35.44
N GLN A 43 29.31 4.51 35.05
CA GLN A 43 30.55 4.70 35.83
C GLN A 43 30.99 6.17 35.93
N LEU A 44 30.47 7.07 35.09
CA LEU A 44 30.75 8.50 35.14
C LEU A 44 29.91 9.26 36.17
N ALA A 45 29.06 8.56 36.94
CA ALA A 45 28.17 9.14 37.93
C ALA A 45 28.87 10.06 38.94
N ASP A 46 30.10 9.73 39.35
CA ASP A 46 30.88 10.55 40.30
C ASP A 46 31.27 11.93 39.75
N GLN A 47 31.20 12.12 38.42
CA GLN A 47 31.51 13.38 37.74
C GLN A 47 30.25 14.18 37.41
N CYS A 48 29.07 13.59 37.56
CA CYS A 48 27.81 14.26 37.25
C CYS A 48 27.54 15.38 38.27
N PRO A 49 27.20 16.60 37.83
CA PRO A 49 26.81 17.68 38.75
C PRO A 49 25.45 17.43 39.42
N TRP A 50 24.69 16.43 38.94
CA TRP A 50 23.36 16.05 39.45
C TRP A 50 22.31 17.16 39.41
N GLU A 51 22.53 18.19 38.60
CA GLU A 51 21.58 19.26 38.31
C GLU A 51 20.56 18.83 37.24
N LEU A 52 19.90 17.69 37.47
CA LEU A 52 18.90 17.11 36.56
C LEU A 52 17.47 17.49 36.96
N ASP A 53 16.58 17.63 35.99
CA ASP A 53 15.15 17.82 36.25
C ASP A 53 14.45 16.49 36.59
N GLY A 54 13.14 16.54 36.89
CA GLY A 54 12.37 15.37 37.30
C GLY A 54 12.36 14.25 36.24
N GLY A 55 12.11 14.62 34.98
CA GLY A 55 12.07 13.68 33.85
C GLY A 55 13.41 13.01 33.56
N ASP A 56 14.50 13.77 33.63
CA ASP A 56 15.86 13.25 33.50
C ASP A 56 16.16 12.22 34.60
N TRP A 57 15.80 12.53 35.86
CA TRP A 57 15.95 11.63 37.00
C TRP A 57 15.12 10.35 36.85
N CYS A 58 13.83 10.48 36.51
CA CYS A 58 12.96 9.34 36.25
C CYS A 58 13.58 8.41 35.20
N SER A 59 14.05 8.98 34.09
CA SER A 59 14.61 8.22 32.98
C SER A 59 15.95 7.55 33.31
N ILE A 60 16.76 8.12 34.22
CA ILE A 60 17.98 7.48 34.74
C ILE A 60 17.60 6.34 35.68
N LEU A 61 16.76 6.60 36.68
CA LEU A 61 16.42 5.62 37.72
C LEU A 61 15.66 4.41 37.18
N ARG A 62 14.88 4.57 36.09
CA ARG A 62 14.26 3.45 35.39
C ARG A 62 15.27 2.45 34.84
N LYS A 63 16.46 2.90 34.45
CA LYS A 63 17.54 2.05 33.92
C LYS A 63 18.57 1.64 34.99
N TRP A 64 18.91 2.57 35.89
CA TRP A 64 20.01 2.46 36.85
C TRP A 64 19.51 2.79 38.27
N PRO A 65 18.78 1.87 38.93
CA PRO A 65 18.22 2.11 40.25
C PRO A 65 19.28 2.33 41.34
N GLU A 66 20.55 1.99 41.10
CA GLU A 66 21.66 2.24 42.02
C GLU A 66 21.92 3.72 42.31
N PHE A 67 21.49 4.65 41.45
CA PHE A 67 21.64 6.10 41.67
C PHE A 67 20.55 6.73 42.53
N ALA A 68 19.69 5.90 43.14
CA ALA A 68 18.60 6.34 44.01
C ALA A 68 19.06 7.19 45.21
N ASP A 69 20.29 6.98 45.71
CA ASP A 69 20.85 7.76 46.83
C ASP A 69 21.21 9.20 46.43
N LYS A 70 21.37 9.46 45.13
CA LYS A 70 21.67 10.79 44.58
C LYS A 70 20.42 11.57 44.17
N CYS A 71 19.27 10.90 44.07
CA CYS A 71 18.06 11.50 43.53
C CYS A 71 17.39 12.47 44.53
N PRO A 72 17.19 13.74 44.18
CA PRO A 72 16.31 14.66 44.88
C PRO A 72 14.85 14.33 44.54
N TRP A 73 14.29 13.34 45.26
CA TRP A 73 12.94 12.79 45.05
C TRP A 73 11.82 13.84 44.95
N GLU A 74 11.99 14.99 45.60
CA GLU A 74 11.05 16.12 45.54
C GLU A 74 10.92 16.74 44.14
N ARG A 75 11.90 16.54 43.24
CA ARG A 75 11.88 17.04 41.86
C ARG A 75 10.98 16.23 40.92
N LEU A 76 10.73 14.97 41.24
CA LEU A 76 9.84 14.11 40.44
C LEU A 76 8.39 14.58 40.63
N ASP A 77 7.68 14.83 39.54
CA ASP A 77 6.25 15.11 39.53
C ASP A 77 5.39 13.84 39.44
N GLY A 78 4.07 13.99 39.30
CA GLY A 78 3.15 12.85 39.26
C GLY A 78 3.40 11.90 38.09
N GLU A 79 3.69 12.44 36.90
CA GLU A 79 3.94 11.64 35.70
C GLU A 79 5.30 10.93 35.80
N ASP A 80 6.32 11.63 36.31
CA ASP A 80 7.63 11.06 36.60
C ASP A 80 7.53 9.87 37.56
N TRP A 81 6.82 10.05 38.68
CA TRP A 81 6.64 8.99 39.68
C TRP A 81 5.87 7.80 39.12
N SER A 82 4.78 8.02 38.39
CA SER A 82 4.02 6.95 37.75
C SER A 82 4.91 6.15 36.80
N SER A 83 5.65 6.81 35.91
CA SER A 83 6.54 6.14 34.95
C SER A 83 7.70 5.40 35.64
N LEU A 84 8.26 5.98 36.70
CA LEU A 84 9.33 5.34 37.46
C LEU A 84 8.83 4.07 38.14
N LEU A 85 7.71 4.15 38.87
CA LEU A 85 7.18 3.02 39.64
C LEU A 85 6.65 1.89 38.76
N GLN A 86 6.19 2.18 37.54
CA GLN A 86 5.88 1.15 36.54
C GLN A 86 7.07 0.23 36.25
N THR A 87 8.29 0.77 36.28
CA THR A 87 9.52 0.02 35.96
C THR A 87 10.27 -0.44 37.21
N GLN A 88 10.27 0.38 38.28
CA GLN A 88 11.07 0.20 39.49
C GLN A 88 10.18 0.31 40.74
N PRO A 89 9.29 -0.68 40.99
CA PRO A 89 8.33 -0.63 42.09
C PRO A 89 8.98 -0.61 43.49
N GLN A 90 10.28 -0.93 43.61
CA GLN A 90 11.01 -0.86 44.88
C GLN A 90 11.15 0.56 45.45
N PHE A 91 10.95 1.62 44.64
CA PHE A 91 10.99 3.02 45.10
C PHE A 91 9.67 3.53 45.66
N ALA A 92 8.69 2.64 45.84
CA ALA A 92 7.37 2.99 46.37
C ALA A 92 7.41 3.66 47.76
N ASP A 93 8.41 3.35 48.59
CA ASP A 93 8.58 3.97 49.91
C ASP A 93 9.03 5.44 49.84
N LYS A 94 9.55 5.88 48.69
CA LYS A 94 9.97 7.27 48.43
C LYS A 94 8.88 8.12 47.77
N CYS A 95 7.85 7.48 47.22
CA CYS A 95 6.85 8.16 46.41
C CYS A 95 5.90 9.00 47.27
N PRO A 96 5.81 10.32 47.04
CA PRO A 96 4.73 11.16 47.56
C PRO A 96 3.46 10.88 46.75
N TRP A 97 2.69 9.87 47.18
CA TRP A 97 1.47 9.41 46.51
C TRP A 97 0.41 10.50 46.25
N ASP A 98 0.49 11.63 46.95
CA ASP A 98 -0.34 12.81 46.74
C ASP A 98 -0.01 13.62 45.49
N LYS A 99 1.16 13.40 44.86
CA LYS A 99 1.52 14.02 43.58
C LYS A 99 0.86 13.35 42.37
N LEU A 100 0.42 12.10 42.50
CA LEU A 100 -0.17 11.35 41.39
C LEU A 100 -1.59 11.85 41.10
N SER A 101 -1.86 12.27 39.87
CA SER A 101 -3.20 12.56 39.36
C SER A 101 -3.98 11.28 39.04
N GLY A 102 -5.28 11.39 38.69
CA GLY A 102 -6.09 10.24 38.24
C GLY A 102 -5.46 9.48 37.09
N LEU A 103 -4.94 10.21 36.11
CA LEU A 103 -4.21 9.68 34.96
C LEU A 103 -2.91 8.96 35.37
N ASP A 104 -2.16 9.53 36.30
CA ASP A 104 -0.93 8.91 36.79
C ASP A 104 -1.22 7.60 37.52
N TRP A 105 -2.27 7.59 38.34
CA TRP A 105 -2.76 6.38 39.01
C TRP A 105 -3.27 5.32 38.03
N SER A 106 -4.06 5.72 37.03
CA SER A 106 -4.63 4.79 36.05
C SER A 106 -3.54 4.13 35.22
N ARG A 107 -2.49 4.87 34.84
CA ARG A 107 -1.28 4.33 34.20
C ARG A 107 -0.49 3.42 35.12
N LEU A 108 -0.23 3.83 36.35
CA LEU A 108 0.57 3.05 37.30
C LEU A 108 -0.08 1.71 37.63
N LEU A 109 -1.38 1.73 37.96
CA LEU A 109 -2.10 0.53 38.38
C LEU A 109 -2.32 -0.48 37.26
N GLN A 110 -2.25 -0.07 35.99
CA GLN A 110 -2.27 -1.00 34.86
C GLN A 110 -1.07 -1.93 34.86
N ASP A 111 0.12 -1.45 35.24
CA ASP A 111 1.34 -2.26 35.24
C ASP A 111 1.66 -2.82 36.64
N GLN A 112 1.28 -2.08 37.69
CA GLN A 112 1.63 -2.38 39.08
C GLN A 112 0.39 -2.41 39.99
N PRO A 113 -0.51 -3.40 39.83
CA PRO A 113 -1.76 -3.47 40.59
C PRO A 113 -1.56 -3.63 42.11
N GLN A 114 -0.37 -4.01 42.58
CA GLN A 114 -0.06 -4.12 44.01
C GLN A 114 -0.09 -2.76 44.75
N PHE A 115 -0.04 -1.63 44.04
CA PHE A 115 -0.15 -0.30 44.65
C PHE A 115 -1.60 0.15 44.87
N ALA A 116 -2.58 -0.72 44.63
CA ALA A 116 -4.01 -0.43 44.81
C ALA A 116 -4.37 0.09 46.22
N ASP A 117 -3.67 -0.36 47.26
CA ASP A 117 -3.92 0.06 48.65
C ASP A 117 -3.43 1.49 48.93
N GLN A 118 -2.52 2.02 48.12
CA GLN A 118 -2.05 3.41 48.20
C GLN A 118 -2.87 4.36 47.32
N CYS A 119 -3.66 3.81 46.39
CA CYS A 119 -4.42 4.58 45.43
C CYS A 119 -5.53 5.38 46.10
N LYS A 120 -5.53 6.69 45.83
CA LYS A 120 -6.64 7.59 46.11
C LYS A 120 -7.66 7.49 44.99
N TRP A 121 -8.54 6.49 45.07
CA TRP A 121 -9.52 6.17 44.03
C TRP A 121 -10.42 7.34 43.63
N GLU A 122 -10.60 8.33 44.51
CA GLU A 122 -11.32 9.57 44.25
C GLU A 122 -10.64 10.51 43.23
N LEU A 123 -9.35 10.31 42.95
CA LEU A 123 -8.62 11.08 41.93
C LEU A 123 -8.87 10.56 40.51
N LEU A 124 -9.36 9.33 40.36
CA LEU A 124 -9.82 8.79 39.07
C LEU A 124 -11.22 9.36 38.82
N ASP A 125 -11.28 10.62 38.42
CA ASP A 125 -12.50 11.41 38.38
C ASP A 125 -13.09 11.56 36.97
N ASP A 126 -12.42 11.00 35.95
CA ASP A 126 -12.91 10.97 34.57
C ASP A 126 -13.25 9.55 34.06
N ALA A 127 -13.95 9.50 32.91
CA ALA A 127 -14.33 8.25 32.27
C ALA A 127 -13.14 7.48 31.68
N TRP A 128 -12.08 8.20 31.30
CA TRP A 128 -10.96 7.67 30.55
C TRP A 128 -10.02 6.89 31.45
N ASP A 129 -9.72 7.43 32.64
CA ASP A 129 -8.95 6.79 33.71
C ASP A 129 -9.53 5.43 34.07
N TRP A 130 -10.83 5.37 34.35
CA TRP A 130 -11.50 4.12 34.70
C TRP A 130 -11.56 3.14 33.53
N ARG A 131 -11.91 3.59 32.33
CA ARG A 131 -11.94 2.71 31.15
C ARG A 131 -10.56 2.11 30.90
N TRP A 132 -9.52 2.93 30.92
CA TRP A 132 -8.17 2.50 30.59
C TRP A 132 -7.63 1.54 31.66
N LEU A 133 -7.89 1.83 32.94
CA LEU A 133 -7.52 0.94 34.04
C LEU A 133 -8.25 -0.41 33.95
N LEU A 134 -9.58 -0.40 33.84
CA LEU A 134 -10.40 -1.61 33.85
C LEU A 134 -10.19 -2.48 32.60
N GLU A 135 -9.74 -1.89 31.49
CA GLU A 135 -9.36 -2.64 30.30
C GLU A 135 -8.25 -3.67 30.60
N LYS A 136 -7.24 -3.28 31.40
CA LYS A 136 -6.12 -4.17 31.75
C LYS A 136 -6.31 -4.87 33.09
N GLN A 137 -6.99 -4.22 34.04
CA GLN A 137 -7.11 -4.67 35.42
C GLN A 137 -8.58 -4.75 35.86
N PRO A 138 -9.36 -5.72 35.32
CA PRO A 138 -10.79 -5.84 35.61
C PRO A 138 -11.10 -6.14 37.09
N GLN A 139 -10.13 -6.61 37.88
CA GLN A 139 -10.31 -6.85 39.32
C GLN A 139 -10.59 -5.58 40.13
N PHE A 140 -10.27 -4.38 39.60
CA PHE A 140 -10.58 -3.10 40.27
C PHE A 140 -12.02 -2.61 40.05
N ALA A 141 -12.87 -3.41 39.39
CA ALA A 141 -14.28 -3.12 39.16
C ALA A 141 -15.08 -2.78 40.44
N GLU A 142 -14.72 -3.34 41.59
CA GLU A 142 -15.38 -3.01 42.87
C GLU A 142 -15.06 -1.60 43.38
N LYS A 143 -13.94 -1.03 42.96
CA LYS A 143 -13.51 0.33 43.30
C LYS A 143 -14.04 1.38 42.31
N CYS A 144 -14.43 0.95 41.12
CA CYS A 144 -14.86 1.83 40.04
C CYS A 144 -16.11 2.65 40.39
N ASN A 145 -16.01 3.97 40.19
CA ASN A 145 -17.18 4.82 40.14
C ASN A 145 -17.82 4.76 38.75
N TRP A 146 -18.63 3.72 38.53
CA TRP A 146 -19.35 3.44 37.29
C TRP A 146 -20.19 4.59 36.73
N LYS A 147 -20.51 5.63 37.54
CA LYS A 147 -21.27 6.80 37.11
C LYS A 147 -20.44 7.79 36.27
N LEU A 148 -19.11 7.72 36.36
CA LEU A 148 -18.22 8.58 35.58
C LEU A 148 -18.05 8.09 34.15
N LEU A 149 -18.25 6.79 33.90
CA LEU A 149 -18.16 6.22 32.56
C LEU A 149 -19.26 6.78 31.66
N ASP A 150 -18.84 7.45 30.59
CA ASP A 150 -19.72 7.95 29.56
C ASP A 150 -20.11 6.87 28.54
N SER A 151 -20.88 7.29 27.53
CA SER A 151 -21.40 6.42 26.48
C SER A 151 -20.31 5.65 25.72
N TRP A 152 -19.21 6.32 25.38
CA TRP A 152 -18.13 5.72 24.60
C TRP A 152 -17.29 4.79 25.47
N ALA A 153 -16.95 5.23 26.69
CA ALA A 153 -16.18 4.44 27.64
C ALA A 153 -16.87 3.13 27.99
N TRP A 154 -18.20 3.15 28.17
CA TRP A 154 -18.98 1.93 28.37
C TRP A 154 -18.94 0.98 27.17
N SER A 155 -19.10 1.50 25.94
CA SER A 155 -19.08 0.66 24.74
C SER A 155 -17.74 -0.03 24.54
N GLU A 156 -16.64 0.70 24.67
CA GLU A 156 -15.29 0.15 24.58
C GLU A 156 -15.02 -0.89 25.68
N LEU A 157 -15.38 -0.56 26.93
CA LEU A 157 -15.16 -1.44 28.05
C LEU A 157 -15.95 -2.74 27.91
N LEU A 158 -17.22 -2.70 27.48
CA LEU A 158 -18.05 -3.89 27.31
C LEU A 158 -17.67 -4.74 26.10
N GLN A 159 -17.03 -4.16 25.08
CA GLN A 159 -16.45 -4.94 23.99
C GLN A 159 -15.34 -5.86 24.48
N ILE A 160 -14.58 -5.44 25.49
CA ILE A 160 -13.43 -6.18 26.04
C ILE A 160 -13.84 -7.05 27.24
N HIS A 161 -14.67 -6.49 28.13
CA HIS A 161 -15.09 -7.09 29.40
C HIS A 161 -16.62 -7.17 29.53
N PRO A 162 -17.28 -8.08 28.79
CA PRO A 162 -18.73 -8.22 28.80
C PRO A 162 -19.32 -8.57 30.18
N GLN A 163 -18.52 -9.07 31.12
CA GLN A 163 -18.93 -9.35 32.50
C GLN A 163 -19.38 -8.09 33.28
N PHE A 164 -19.02 -6.89 32.82
CA PHE A 164 -19.47 -5.63 33.45
C PHE A 164 -20.86 -5.17 33.00
N ALA A 165 -21.55 -5.96 32.18
CA ALA A 165 -22.88 -5.67 31.66
C ALA A 165 -23.92 -5.28 32.73
N ASP A 166 -23.85 -5.88 33.92
CA ASP A 166 -24.80 -5.62 35.01
C ASP A 166 -24.53 -4.31 35.76
N LYS A 167 -23.36 -3.70 35.55
CA LYS A 167 -23.00 -2.37 36.06
C LYS A 167 -23.30 -1.25 35.05
N CYS A 168 -23.43 -1.61 33.77
CA CYS A 168 -23.63 -0.67 32.67
C CYS A 168 -24.94 0.12 32.79
N ASN A 169 -24.83 1.44 32.65
CA ASN A 169 -26.00 2.29 32.39
C ASN A 169 -26.29 2.34 30.88
N TRP A 170 -27.00 1.33 30.39
CA TRP A 170 -27.40 1.14 28.98
C TRP A 170 -28.10 2.35 28.34
N LYS A 171 -28.68 3.26 29.15
CA LYS A 171 -29.34 4.48 28.67
C LYS A 171 -28.34 5.52 28.16
N LEU A 172 -27.07 5.47 28.58
CA LEU A 172 -26.03 6.39 28.13
C LEU A 172 -25.61 6.10 26.69
N LEU A 173 -25.49 4.81 26.34
CA LEU A 173 -25.03 4.36 25.02
C LEU A 173 -25.79 5.03 23.86
N SER A 174 -25.09 5.78 23.02
CA SER A 174 -25.58 6.36 21.77
C SER A 174 -25.83 5.28 20.71
N GLY A 175 -26.46 5.65 19.59
CA GLY A 175 -26.64 4.76 18.44
C GLY A 175 -25.30 4.24 17.92
N ARG A 176 -24.31 5.12 17.79
CA ARG A 176 -22.94 4.76 17.39
C ARG A 176 -22.31 3.75 18.34
N ASP A 177 -22.44 3.99 19.63
CA ASP A 177 -21.85 3.15 20.67
C ASP A 177 -22.52 1.77 20.74
N TRP A 178 -23.83 1.72 20.55
CA TRP A 178 -24.58 0.47 20.40
C TRP A 178 -24.15 -0.34 19.18
N SER A 179 -23.96 0.32 18.03
CA SER A 179 -23.56 -0.36 16.79
C SER A 179 -22.22 -1.06 16.95
N LYS A 180 -21.19 -0.33 17.44
CA LYS A 180 -19.87 -0.90 17.73
C LYS A 180 -19.91 -2.02 18.75
N LEU A 181 -20.68 -1.82 19.83
CA LEU A 181 -20.81 -2.84 20.88
C LEU A 181 -21.44 -4.12 20.33
N LEU A 182 -22.55 -4.02 19.59
CA LEU A 182 -23.26 -5.18 19.06
C LEU A 182 -22.48 -5.90 17.96
N GLU A 183 -21.64 -5.19 17.19
CA GLU A 183 -20.74 -5.80 16.22
C GLU A 183 -19.83 -6.85 16.87
N LYS A 184 -19.33 -6.57 18.09
CA LYS A 184 -18.44 -7.48 18.83
C LYS A 184 -19.14 -8.36 19.84
N GLN A 185 -20.22 -7.88 20.45
CA GLN A 185 -20.93 -8.51 21.57
C GLN A 185 -22.44 -8.61 21.29
N PRO A 186 -22.86 -9.47 20.34
CA PRO A 186 -24.25 -9.58 19.92
C PRO A 186 -25.19 -10.08 21.03
N GLN A 187 -24.67 -10.68 22.10
CA GLN A 187 -25.47 -11.13 23.23
C GLN A 187 -26.16 -9.99 24.00
N PHE A 188 -25.75 -8.72 23.81
CA PHE A 188 -26.40 -7.56 24.43
C PHE A 188 -27.57 -7.00 23.62
N ALA A 189 -28.00 -7.69 22.57
CA ALA A 189 -29.12 -7.28 21.71
C ALA A 189 -30.46 -7.15 22.45
N ASP A 190 -30.67 -7.92 23.52
CA ASP A 190 -31.85 -7.86 24.39
C ASP A 190 -31.90 -6.58 25.24
N ARG A 191 -30.73 -6.03 25.59
CA ARG A 191 -30.57 -4.77 26.32
C ARG A 191 -30.51 -3.55 25.39
N CYS A 192 -30.31 -3.76 24.08
CA CYS A 192 -30.18 -2.71 23.09
C CYS A 192 -31.42 -1.82 22.96
N ASN A 193 -31.20 -0.50 23.02
CA ASN A 193 -32.22 0.46 22.60
C ASN A 193 -32.15 0.70 21.09
N TRP A 194 -32.77 -0.19 20.31
CA TRP A 194 -32.81 -0.14 18.85
C TRP A 194 -33.30 1.20 18.27
N LYS A 195 -34.10 1.98 19.03
CA LYS A 195 -34.54 3.32 18.59
C LYS A 195 -33.37 4.29 18.45
N LYS A 196 -32.29 4.15 19.24
CA LYS A 196 -31.10 5.01 19.14
C LYS A 196 -30.30 4.71 17.87
N LEU A 197 -30.19 3.44 17.48
CA LEU A 197 -29.57 3.05 16.20
C LEU A 197 -30.31 3.64 14.99
N LEU A 198 -31.63 3.83 15.11
CA LEU A 198 -32.48 4.43 14.08
C LEU A 198 -32.60 5.96 14.18
N SER A 199 -32.25 6.56 15.31
CA SER A 199 -32.43 7.99 15.59
C SER A 199 -31.32 8.82 14.97
N ARG A 200 -31.66 9.77 14.11
CA ARG A 200 -30.68 10.68 13.48
C ARG A 200 -29.90 11.54 14.51
N LYS A 201 -30.44 11.76 15.70
CA LYS A 201 -29.81 12.59 16.75
C LYS A 201 -28.60 11.92 17.40
N ASP A 202 -28.49 10.60 17.27
CA ASP A 202 -27.46 9.78 17.91
C ASP A 202 -26.26 9.50 17.00
N TRP A 203 -26.18 10.19 15.85
CA TRP A 203 -25.14 10.04 14.83
C TRP A 203 -24.64 11.40 14.38
N PHE A 204 -23.36 11.51 14.00
CA PHE A 204 -22.82 12.77 13.48
C PHE A 204 -23.37 13.09 12.08
N SER A 205 -23.64 12.06 11.28
CA SER A 205 -24.20 12.21 9.95
C SER A 205 -25.10 11.04 9.55
N GLU A 206 -25.91 11.26 8.52
CA GLU A 206 -26.71 10.21 7.89
C GLU A 206 -25.81 9.11 7.30
N TYR A 207 -24.70 9.50 6.67
CA TYR A 207 -23.72 8.59 6.09
C TYR A 207 -23.13 7.64 7.14
N GLU A 208 -22.71 8.17 8.29
CA GLU A 208 -22.18 7.35 9.39
C GLU A 208 -23.20 6.32 9.88
N ARG A 209 -24.47 6.73 10.01
CA ARG A 209 -25.56 5.83 10.40
C ARG A 209 -25.75 4.69 9.39
N LYS A 210 -25.71 5.00 8.09
CA LYS A 210 -25.85 4.01 7.02
C LYS A 210 -24.69 3.00 7.04
N SER A 211 -23.46 3.52 7.08
CA SER A 211 -22.24 2.70 7.18
C SER A 211 -22.29 1.77 8.39
N ALA A 212 -22.68 2.30 9.55
CA ALA A 212 -22.72 1.51 10.77
C ALA A 212 -23.76 0.38 10.74
N TRP A 213 -24.89 0.55 10.05
CA TRP A 213 -25.85 -0.54 9.84
C TRP A 213 -25.33 -1.59 8.87
N LYS A 214 -24.65 -1.17 7.81
CA LYS A 214 -23.97 -2.09 6.88
C LYS A 214 -22.93 -2.93 7.63
N ASP A 215 -22.04 -2.29 8.39
CA ASP A 215 -20.99 -2.95 9.16
C ASP A 215 -21.58 -3.91 10.20
N LEU A 216 -22.63 -3.47 10.92
CA LEU A 216 -23.33 -4.31 11.88
C LEU A 216 -23.94 -5.55 11.22
N LEU A 217 -24.59 -5.44 10.06
CA LEU A 217 -25.19 -6.59 9.38
C LEU A 217 -24.16 -7.50 8.72
N LEU A 218 -23.03 -6.95 8.29
CA LEU A 218 -21.88 -7.73 7.81
C LEU A 218 -21.33 -8.63 8.92
N CYS A 219 -21.27 -8.15 10.16
CA CYS A 219 -20.77 -8.94 11.29
C CYS A 219 -21.86 -9.77 11.97
N GLN A 220 -23.10 -9.28 12.03
CA GLN A 220 -24.19 -9.82 12.83
C GLN A 220 -25.50 -9.86 12.02
N PRO A 221 -25.61 -10.76 11.01
CA PRO A 221 -26.76 -10.85 10.12
C PRO A 221 -28.07 -11.21 10.84
N GLN A 222 -28.02 -11.76 12.06
CA GLN A 222 -29.20 -12.05 12.87
C GLN A 222 -29.99 -10.79 13.28
N PHE A 223 -29.42 -9.59 13.16
CA PHE A 223 -30.12 -8.33 13.44
C PHE A 223 -30.89 -7.75 12.24
N ALA A 224 -31.00 -8.53 11.16
CA ALA A 224 -31.74 -8.18 9.95
C ALA A 224 -33.17 -7.68 10.22
N ASP A 225 -33.88 -8.28 11.18
CA ASP A 225 -35.26 -7.91 11.53
C ASP A 225 -35.36 -6.54 12.24
N LYS A 226 -34.25 -6.02 12.75
CA LYS A 226 -34.16 -4.71 13.41
C LYS A 226 -33.72 -3.60 12.45
N CYS A 227 -33.15 -3.97 11.31
CA CYS A 227 -32.61 -3.01 10.35
C CYS A 227 -33.73 -2.22 9.66
N ASN A 228 -33.51 -0.91 9.48
CA ASN A 228 -34.28 -0.14 8.50
C ASN A 228 -33.57 -0.23 7.15
N TRP A 229 -33.97 -1.19 6.31
CA TRP A 229 -33.36 -1.44 5.00
C TRP A 229 -33.32 -0.24 4.05
N LYS A 230 -34.16 0.79 4.29
CA LYS A 230 -34.09 2.07 3.55
C LYS A 230 -32.79 2.84 3.79
N LEU A 231 -32.00 2.48 4.80
CA LEU A 231 -30.68 3.05 5.05
C LEU A 231 -29.63 2.50 4.08
N LEU A 232 -29.83 1.30 3.52
CA LEU A 232 -28.98 0.74 2.48
C LEU A 232 -29.57 1.13 1.12
N ASP A 233 -29.25 2.35 0.69
CA ASP A 233 -29.76 2.95 -0.54
C ASP A 233 -28.69 3.09 -1.64
N GLU A 234 -27.63 2.31 -1.57
CA GLU A 234 -26.61 2.19 -2.62
C GLU A 234 -26.51 0.73 -3.09
N GLY A 235 -26.47 0.51 -4.41
CA GLY A 235 -26.33 -0.82 -5.00
C GLY A 235 -25.04 -1.52 -4.54
N LYS A 236 -23.96 -0.76 -4.43
CA LYS A 236 -22.67 -1.26 -3.94
C LYS A 236 -22.74 -1.83 -2.53
N ASP A 237 -23.46 -1.16 -1.62
CA ASP A 237 -23.64 -1.63 -0.24
C ASP A 237 -24.38 -2.97 -0.19
N TRP A 238 -25.41 -3.12 -1.03
CA TRP A 238 -26.12 -4.39 -1.18
C TRP A 238 -25.24 -5.50 -1.75
N SER A 239 -24.47 -5.20 -2.79
CA SER A 239 -23.54 -6.16 -3.37
C SER A 239 -22.53 -6.64 -2.33
N GLU A 240 -21.87 -5.72 -1.63
CA GLU A 240 -20.89 -6.07 -0.58
C GLU A 240 -21.53 -6.86 0.57
N LEU A 241 -22.73 -6.47 1.03
CA LEU A 241 -23.45 -7.18 2.07
C LEU A 241 -23.78 -8.61 1.65
N LEU A 242 -24.36 -8.80 0.47
CA LEU A 242 -24.77 -10.12 -0.01
C LEU A 242 -23.60 -11.03 -0.39
N GLN A 243 -22.47 -10.46 -0.82
CA GLN A 243 -21.23 -11.21 -1.04
C GLN A 243 -20.76 -11.90 0.25
N LYS A 244 -21.01 -11.31 1.42
CA LYS A 244 -20.63 -11.88 2.73
C LYS A 244 -21.78 -12.60 3.44
N GLN A 245 -23.01 -12.13 3.26
CA GLN A 245 -24.20 -12.58 3.97
C GLN A 245 -25.35 -12.91 2.99
N PRO A 246 -25.21 -13.93 2.13
CA PRO A 246 -26.19 -14.27 1.10
C PRO A 246 -27.58 -14.64 1.65
N GLN A 247 -27.69 -15.03 2.92
CA GLN A 247 -28.97 -15.28 3.58
C GLN A 247 -29.85 -14.03 3.73
N LEU A 248 -29.30 -12.82 3.54
CA LEU A 248 -30.04 -11.56 3.57
C LEU A 248 -30.69 -11.20 2.21
N ALA A 249 -30.57 -12.08 1.23
CA ALA A 249 -31.08 -11.90 -0.13
C ALA A 249 -32.57 -11.51 -0.21
N ASP A 250 -33.41 -12.01 0.70
CA ASP A 250 -34.84 -11.70 0.70
C ASP A 250 -35.17 -10.25 1.09
N GLN A 251 -34.23 -9.54 1.71
CA GLN A 251 -34.38 -8.13 2.09
C GLN A 251 -33.81 -7.18 1.03
N CYS A 252 -33.06 -7.71 0.05
CA CYS A 252 -32.34 -6.92 -0.93
C CYS A 252 -33.27 -6.20 -1.90
N ASN A 253 -33.01 -4.91 -2.11
CA ASN A 253 -33.59 -4.17 -3.21
C ASN A 253 -32.77 -4.38 -4.49
N TRP A 254 -33.06 -5.48 -5.20
CA TRP A 254 -32.36 -5.91 -6.40
C TRP A 254 -32.32 -4.88 -7.54
N GLU A 255 -33.29 -3.95 -7.58
CA GLU A 255 -33.36 -2.89 -8.60
C GLU A 255 -32.24 -1.85 -8.46
N MET A 256 -31.55 -1.81 -7.32
CA MET A 256 -30.46 -0.87 -7.04
C MET A 256 -29.10 -1.34 -7.56
N LEU A 257 -28.96 -2.64 -7.82
CA LEU A 257 -27.70 -3.21 -8.27
C LEU A 257 -27.45 -2.84 -9.73
N SER A 258 -26.31 -2.20 -9.99
CA SER A 258 -25.80 -1.97 -11.33
C SER A 258 -25.26 -3.27 -11.96
N GLY A 259 -24.88 -3.24 -13.25
CA GLY A 259 -24.23 -4.37 -13.92
C GLY A 259 -22.97 -4.83 -13.19
N SER A 260 -22.09 -3.90 -12.81
CA SER A 260 -20.88 -4.22 -12.04
C SER A 260 -21.20 -4.78 -10.66
N ASP A 261 -22.22 -4.27 -9.97
CA ASP A 261 -22.64 -4.80 -8.66
C ASP A 261 -23.10 -6.25 -8.78
N TRP A 262 -23.87 -6.57 -9.82
CA TRP A 262 -24.31 -7.93 -10.14
C TRP A 262 -23.15 -8.85 -10.48
N ARG A 263 -22.20 -8.39 -11.31
CA ARG A 263 -21.00 -9.15 -11.65
C ARG A 263 -20.25 -9.54 -10.38
N ASP A 264 -19.92 -8.57 -9.54
CA ASP A 264 -19.13 -8.79 -8.32
C ASP A 264 -19.88 -9.70 -7.33
N LEU A 265 -21.20 -9.55 -7.25
CA LEU A 265 -22.04 -10.43 -6.43
C LEU A 265 -22.03 -11.88 -6.94
N LEU A 266 -22.24 -12.10 -8.24
CA LEU A 266 -22.33 -13.45 -8.81
C LEU A 266 -20.98 -14.17 -8.88
N LEU A 267 -19.87 -13.44 -8.92
CA LEU A 267 -18.53 -14.01 -8.77
C LEU A 267 -18.39 -14.71 -7.41
N CYS A 268 -18.90 -14.10 -6.34
CA CYS A 268 -18.82 -14.62 -4.98
C CYS A 268 -19.98 -15.56 -4.60
N GLN A 269 -21.19 -15.30 -5.13
CA GLN A 269 -22.44 -15.95 -4.71
C GLN A 269 -23.26 -16.40 -5.94
N PRO A 270 -22.77 -17.38 -6.73
CA PRO A 270 -23.42 -17.82 -7.97
C PRO A 270 -24.83 -18.38 -7.76
N GLN A 271 -25.18 -18.82 -6.55
CA GLN A 271 -26.53 -19.29 -6.23
C GLN A 271 -27.61 -18.19 -6.29
N LEU A 272 -27.23 -16.90 -6.26
CA LEU A 272 -28.14 -15.76 -6.39
C LEU A 272 -28.48 -15.41 -7.84
N ALA A 273 -27.97 -16.18 -8.80
CA ALA A 273 -28.19 -16.01 -10.24
C ALA A 273 -29.68 -15.98 -10.65
N ASN A 274 -30.57 -16.62 -9.88
CA ASN A 274 -32.01 -16.60 -10.13
C ASN A 274 -32.67 -15.24 -9.86
N LYS A 275 -32.01 -14.34 -9.11
CA LYS A 275 -32.46 -12.96 -8.85
C LYS A 275 -31.83 -11.95 -9.81
N CYS A 276 -30.81 -12.35 -10.55
CA CYS A 276 -30.02 -11.45 -11.40
C CYS A 276 -30.84 -10.86 -12.54
N ASN A 277 -30.77 -9.54 -12.69
CA ASN A 277 -31.20 -8.86 -13.90
C ASN A 277 -30.06 -8.85 -14.93
N TRP A 278 -29.95 -9.93 -15.68
CA TRP A 278 -28.91 -10.16 -16.70
C TRP A 278 -28.80 -9.05 -17.75
N LYS A 279 -29.86 -8.25 -17.97
CA LYS A 279 -29.87 -7.16 -18.94
C LYS A 279 -29.04 -5.94 -18.52
N LEU A 280 -28.66 -5.85 -17.24
CA LEU A 280 -27.84 -4.75 -16.71
C LEU A 280 -26.35 -4.95 -16.94
N LEU A 281 -25.91 -6.18 -17.23
CA LEU A 281 -24.51 -6.53 -17.42
C LEU A 281 -24.02 -6.00 -18.77
N SER A 282 -22.94 -5.23 -18.74
CA SER A 282 -22.23 -4.79 -19.94
C SER A 282 -21.38 -5.93 -20.54
N GLY A 283 -20.81 -5.72 -21.73
CA GLY A 283 -19.87 -6.67 -22.34
C GLY A 283 -18.67 -6.99 -21.43
N SER A 284 -18.12 -5.96 -20.79
CA SER A 284 -17.03 -6.12 -19.81
C SER A 284 -17.47 -6.88 -18.56
N ASP A 285 -18.70 -6.66 -18.08
CA ASP A 285 -19.22 -7.41 -16.94
C ASP A 285 -19.41 -8.89 -17.27
N TRP A 286 -19.93 -9.19 -18.47
CA TRP A 286 -20.08 -10.55 -18.95
C TRP A 286 -18.74 -11.26 -19.14
N SER A 287 -17.76 -10.58 -19.74
CA SER A 287 -16.41 -11.12 -19.91
C SER A 287 -15.83 -11.51 -18.55
N GLY A 288 -15.78 -10.57 -17.59
CA GLY A 288 -15.24 -10.85 -16.26
C GLY A 288 -16.00 -11.95 -15.52
N LEU A 289 -17.34 -11.96 -15.61
CA LEU A 289 -18.15 -13.01 -14.99
C LEU A 289 -17.86 -14.38 -15.58
N LEU A 290 -17.83 -14.52 -16.91
CA LEU A 290 -17.68 -15.82 -17.57
C LEU A 290 -16.26 -16.38 -17.50
N GLN A 291 -15.25 -15.53 -17.32
CA GLN A 291 -13.87 -15.98 -17.04
C GLN A 291 -13.83 -16.86 -15.79
N THR A 292 -14.60 -16.51 -14.75
CA THR A 292 -14.60 -17.21 -13.45
C THR A 292 -15.80 -18.16 -13.29
N GLN A 293 -16.97 -17.79 -13.82
CA GLN A 293 -18.24 -18.49 -13.66
C GLN A 293 -18.83 -18.89 -15.03
N PRO A 294 -18.17 -19.80 -15.77
CA PRO A 294 -18.55 -20.18 -17.13
C PRO A 294 -19.93 -20.87 -17.22
N GLN A 295 -20.51 -21.32 -16.12
CA GLN A 295 -21.84 -21.92 -16.09
C GLN A 295 -22.97 -20.95 -16.49
N PHE A 296 -22.73 -19.63 -16.46
CA PHE A 296 -23.71 -18.63 -16.87
C PHE A 296 -23.70 -18.31 -18.38
N ALA A 297 -22.95 -19.08 -19.17
CA ALA A 297 -22.85 -18.92 -20.61
C ALA A 297 -24.18 -19.02 -21.37
N ASP A 298 -25.18 -19.73 -20.82
CA ASP A 298 -26.53 -19.82 -21.40
C ASP A 298 -27.35 -18.53 -21.21
N LYS A 299 -26.98 -17.67 -20.25
CA LYS A 299 -27.63 -16.38 -19.97
C LYS A 299 -26.94 -15.20 -20.64
N CYS A 300 -25.73 -15.40 -21.15
CA CYS A 300 -24.90 -14.32 -21.68
C CYS A 300 -25.48 -13.70 -22.95
N SER A 301 -25.55 -12.37 -22.95
CA SER A 301 -25.79 -11.53 -24.14
C SER A 301 -24.48 -11.36 -24.91
N TRP A 302 -24.08 -12.38 -25.66
CA TRP A 302 -22.84 -12.43 -26.46
C TRP A 302 -22.66 -11.24 -27.41
N GLU A 303 -23.77 -10.66 -27.88
CA GLU A 303 -23.82 -9.49 -28.73
C GLU A 303 -23.28 -8.21 -28.08
N LEU A 304 -23.22 -8.14 -26.74
CA LEU A 304 -22.71 -6.98 -26.00
C LEU A 304 -21.19 -6.98 -25.86
N LEU A 305 -20.52 -8.13 -26.05
CA LEU A 305 -19.07 -8.22 -25.93
C LEU A 305 -18.41 -7.48 -27.09
N SER A 306 -17.48 -6.60 -26.75
CA SER A 306 -16.55 -5.94 -27.67
C SER A 306 -15.39 -6.88 -28.03
N GLY A 307 -14.54 -6.48 -28.98
CA GLY A 307 -13.32 -7.23 -29.32
C GLY A 307 -12.39 -7.44 -28.12
N SER A 308 -12.27 -6.43 -27.25
CA SER A 308 -11.47 -6.53 -26.02
C SER A 308 -12.07 -7.57 -25.08
N ASP A 309 -13.38 -7.49 -24.82
CA ASP A 309 -14.10 -8.42 -23.96
C ASP A 309 -13.96 -9.86 -24.44
N TRP A 310 -14.10 -10.09 -25.75
CA TRP A 310 -13.90 -11.40 -26.36
C TRP A 310 -12.47 -11.90 -26.22
N SER A 311 -11.47 -11.04 -26.46
CA SER A 311 -10.07 -11.44 -26.35
C SER A 311 -9.72 -11.86 -24.93
N GLU A 312 -10.13 -11.09 -23.92
CA GLU A 312 -9.92 -11.43 -22.50
C GLU A 312 -10.64 -12.73 -22.12
N LEU A 313 -11.90 -12.88 -22.52
CA LEU A 313 -12.67 -14.08 -22.23
C LEU A 313 -12.06 -15.33 -22.88
N LEU A 314 -11.62 -15.26 -24.13
CA LEU A 314 -11.08 -16.42 -24.85
C LEU A 314 -9.67 -16.80 -24.38
N ILE A 315 -8.90 -15.86 -23.82
CA ILE A 315 -7.62 -16.15 -23.18
C ILE A 315 -7.84 -17.08 -21.97
N GLU A 316 -8.84 -16.81 -21.13
CA GLU A 316 -9.12 -17.60 -19.92
C GLU A 316 -10.05 -18.79 -20.17
N GLN A 317 -11.01 -18.66 -21.09
CA GLN A 317 -12.02 -19.67 -21.42
C GLN A 317 -12.09 -19.96 -22.93
N PRO A 318 -11.07 -20.64 -23.51
CA PRO A 318 -11.04 -20.98 -24.93
C PRO A 318 -12.26 -21.75 -25.45
N LYS A 319 -13.00 -22.43 -24.56
CA LYS A 319 -14.17 -23.23 -24.90
C LYS A 319 -15.34 -22.42 -25.48
N PHE A 320 -15.36 -21.10 -25.32
CA PHE A 320 -16.40 -20.22 -25.88
C PHE A 320 -16.10 -19.72 -27.30
N ALA A 321 -15.05 -20.24 -27.92
CA ALA A 321 -14.66 -19.91 -29.29
C ALA A 321 -15.75 -20.16 -30.35
N ASP A 322 -16.64 -21.13 -30.10
CA ASP A 322 -17.78 -21.44 -30.97
C ASP A 322 -18.85 -20.34 -30.98
N ARG A 323 -18.88 -19.49 -29.94
CA ARG A 323 -19.82 -18.38 -29.79
C ARG A 323 -19.21 -17.02 -30.11
N CYS A 324 -17.90 -16.98 -30.33
CA CYS A 324 -17.19 -15.73 -30.56
C CYS A 324 -17.58 -15.09 -31.88
N ASP A 325 -17.90 -13.80 -31.82
CA ASP A 325 -18.00 -12.94 -32.98
C ASP A 325 -16.60 -12.44 -33.37
N TRP A 326 -15.91 -13.25 -34.17
CA TRP A 326 -14.53 -13.01 -34.59
C TRP A 326 -14.35 -11.69 -35.36
N GLU A 327 -15.41 -11.14 -35.96
CA GLU A 327 -15.35 -9.86 -36.68
C GLU A 327 -15.17 -8.67 -35.75
N LYS A 328 -15.54 -8.80 -34.47
CA LYS A 328 -15.35 -7.75 -33.46
C LYS A 328 -13.93 -7.66 -32.91
N ILE A 329 -13.14 -8.72 -33.07
CA ILE A 329 -11.76 -8.73 -32.58
C ILE A 329 -10.91 -7.88 -33.52
N GLY A 330 -10.50 -6.70 -33.05
CA GLY A 330 -9.58 -5.83 -33.77
C GLY A 330 -8.12 -6.26 -33.63
N ASP A 331 -7.24 -5.61 -34.39
CA ASP A 331 -5.80 -5.92 -34.47
C ASP A 331 -5.14 -6.06 -33.08
N ASP A 332 -5.30 -5.08 -32.19
CA ASP A 332 -4.68 -5.13 -30.86
C ASP A 332 -5.20 -6.30 -30.01
N CYS A 333 -6.50 -6.61 -30.12
CA CYS A 333 -7.15 -7.72 -29.41
C CYS A 333 -6.67 -9.08 -29.95
N TRP A 334 -6.49 -9.21 -31.26
CA TRP A 334 -5.89 -10.39 -31.88
C TRP A 334 -4.44 -10.59 -31.42
N GLY A 335 -3.69 -9.50 -31.26
CA GLY A 335 -2.29 -9.56 -30.87
C GLY A 335 -2.16 -10.13 -29.47
N LEU A 336 -3.01 -9.66 -28.55
CA LEU A 336 -3.13 -10.20 -27.21
C LEU A 336 -3.57 -11.67 -27.24
N LEU A 337 -4.66 -11.98 -27.95
CA LEU A 337 -5.24 -13.33 -27.98
C LEU A 337 -4.26 -14.37 -28.50
N LEU A 338 -3.62 -14.13 -29.65
CA LEU A 338 -2.69 -15.08 -30.26
C LEU A 338 -1.35 -15.18 -29.51
N SER A 339 -1.02 -14.18 -28.68
CA SER A 339 0.15 -14.31 -27.80
C SER A 339 -0.02 -15.39 -26.72
N GLN A 340 -1.27 -15.72 -26.35
CA GLN A 340 -1.60 -16.70 -25.31
C GLN A 340 -2.30 -17.95 -25.85
N GLN A 341 -3.16 -17.82 -26.86
CA GLN A 341 -4.02 -18.88 -27.39
C GLN A 341 -3.79 -19.08 -28.90
N LEU A 342 -2.69 -19.77 -29.23
CA LEU A 342 -2.27 -20.02 -30.62
C LEU A 342 -3.28 -20.82 -31.44
N GLN A 343 -4.15 -21.60 -30.79
CA GLN A 343 -5.12 -22.44 -31.50
C GLN A 343 -6.16 -21.65 -32.30
N PHE A 344 -6.33 -20.34 -32.05
CA PHE A 344 -7.28 -19.49 -32.78
C PHE A 344 -6.69 -18.83 -34.03
N ALA A 345 -5.46 -19.18 -34.39
CA ALA A 345 -4.79 -18.67 -35.58
C ALA A 345 -5.54 -18.97 -36.90
N ASP A 346 -6.40 -20.00 -36.94
CA ASP A 346 -7.23 -20.31 -38.11
C ASP A 346 -8.45 -19.38 -38.26
N LYS A 347 -8.85 -18.70 -37.17
CA LYS A 347 -9.99 -17.76 -37.15
C LYS A 347 -9.59 -16.32 -37.47
N CYS A 348 -8.30 -16.01 -37.39
CA CYS A 348 -7.75 -14.69 -37.67
C CYS A 348 -7.78 -14.37 -39.18
N ASP A 349 -8.38 -13.23 -39.53
CA ASP A 349 -8.31 -12.66 -40.87
C ASP A 349 -7.00 -11.88 -41.04
N TRP A 350 -5.94 -12.62 -41.39
CA TRP A 350 -4.57 -12.13 -41.52
C TRP A 350 -4.42 -10.96 -42.51
N ASP A 351 -5.32 -10.87 -43.50
CA ASP A 351 -5.27 -9.86 -44.56
C ASP A 351 -5.71 -8.48 -44.05
N LYS A 352 -6.51 -8.40 -42.98
CA LYS A 352 -6.94 -7.14 -42.37
C LYS A 352 -5.88 -6.51 -41.46
N MET A 353 -4.93 -7.30 -40.98
CA MET A 353 -3.96 -6.87 -39.96
C MET A 353 -2.96 -5.85 -40.49
N VAL A 354 -2.70 -4.79 -39.70
CA VAL A 354 -1.69 -3.76 -40.03
C VAL A 354 -0.26 -4.16 -39.65
N GLY A 355 0.74 -3.42 -40.14
CA GLY A 355 2.17 -3.71 -39.88
C GLY A 355 2.54 -3.74 -38.39
N SER A 356 1.99 -2.85 -37.57
CA SER A 356 2.29 -2.81 -36.13
C SER A 356 1.76 -4.03 -35.37
N PHE A 357 0.66 -4.62 -35.81
CA PHE A 357 0.17 -5.90 -35.29
C PHE A 357 1.18 -7.01 -35.55
N TRP A 358 1.61 -7.15 -36.82
CA TRP A 358 2.55 -8.18 -37.23
C TRP A 358 3.88 -8.08 -36.50
N ARG A 359 4.38 -6.85 -36.29
CA ARG A 359 5.53 -6.60 -35.43
C ARG A 359 5.33 -7.20 -34.04
N ASN A 360 4.24 -6.84 -33.36
CA ASN A 360 3.96 -7.29 -32.00
C ASN A 360 3.82 -8.81 -31.93
N LEU A 361 3.05 -9.41 -32.85
CA LEU A 361 2.82 -10.84 -32.91
C LEU A 361 4.14 -11.60 -33.13
N LEU A 362 4.93 -11.23 -34.14
CA LEU A 362 6.17 -11.95 -34.46
C LEU A 362 7.25 -11.77 -33.40
N CYS A 363 7.25 -10.65 -32.66
CA CYS A 363 8.16 -10.47 -31.53
C CYS A 363 7.92 -11.50 -30.42
N GLY A 364 6.67 -11.90 -30.18
CA GLY A 364 6.33 -12.92 -29.17
C GLY A 364 6.21 -14.33 -29.72
N GLN A 365 5.70 -14.47 -30.96
CA GLN A 365 5.29 -15.72 -31.59
C GLN A 365 5.88 -15.83 -33.01
N PRO A 366 7.21 -16.06 -33.14
CA PRO A 366 7.92 -16.07 -34.42
C PRO A 366 7.43 -17.17 -35.39
N GLN A 367 6.75 -18.21 -34.92
CA GLN A 367 6.20 -19.29 -35.74
C GLN A 367 5.13 -18.83 -36.75
N PHE A 368 4.55 -17.63 -36.59
CA PHE A 368 3.61 -17.07 -37.58
C PHE A 368 4.30 -16.35 -38.75
N ALA A 369 5.63 -16.40 -38.83
CA ALA A 369 6.42 -15.74 -39.87
C ALA A 369 5.99 -16.09 -41.30
N ASP A 370 5.53 -17.32 -41.54
CA ASP A 370 5.11 -17.76 -42.88
C ASP A 370 3.75 -17.21 -43.30
N ARG A 371 2.98 -16.65 -42.36
CA ARG A 371 1.71 -15.95 -42.63
C ARG A 371 1.88 -14.44 -42.75
N CYS A 372 3.05 -13.90 -42.43
CA CYS A 372 3.27 -12.47 -42.38
C CYS A 372 3.44 -11.88 -43.79
N PRO A 373 2.59 -10.91 -44.20
CA PRO A 373 2.84 -10.04 -45.34
C PRO A 373 3.93 -9.02 -44.98
N TRP A 374 5.19 -9.41 -45.18
CA TRP A 374 6.40 -8.63 -44.82
C TRP A 374 6.42 -7.20 -45.40
N GLU A 375 5.71 -6.97 -46.49
CA GLU A 375 5.53 -5.67 -47.13
C GLU A 375 4.76 -4.67 -46.25
N LYS A 376 3.88 -5.13 -45.35
CA LYS A 376 3.09 -4.28 -44.44
C LYS A 376 3.93 -3.66 -43.32
N LEU A 377 5.08 -4.25 -42.99
CA LEU A 377 5.99 -3.72 -41.97
C LEU A 377 6.72 -2.48 -42.51
N ASN A 378 6.66 -1.38 -41.75
CA ASN A 378 7.44 -0.17 -42.03
C ASN A 378 8.84 -0.25 -41.38
N GLY A 379 9.69 0.78 -41.57
CA GLY A 379 11.05 0.81 -41.02
C GLY A 379 11.12 0.62 -39.51
N ARG A 380 10.22 1.26 -38.77
CA ARG A 380 10.13 1.16 -37.30
C ARG A 380 9.69 -0.23 -36.86
N ASP A 381 8.72 -0.81 -37.55
CA ASP A 381 8.26 -2.17 -37.27
C ASP A 381 9.38 -3.19 -37.46
N TRP A 382 10.14 -3.06 -38.55
CA TRP A 382 11.32 -3.89 -38.81
C TRP A 382 12.43 -3.69 -37.78
N GLY A 383 12.74 -2.44 -37.42
CA GLY A 383 13.75 -2.12 -36.42
C GLY A 383 13.47 -2.81 -35.08
N ILE A 384 12.24 -2.69 -34.58
CA ILE A 384 11.81 -3.34 -33.32
C ILE A 384 11.79 -4.87 -33.47
N LEU A 385 11.26 -5.39 -34.59
CA LEU A 385 11.18 -6.84 -34.80
C LEU A 385 12.57 -7.48 -34.78
N LEU A 386 13.54 -6.91 -35.49
CA LEU A 386 14.89 -7.46 -35.56
C LEU A 386 15.67 -7.32 -34.25
N GLN A 387 15.35 -6.33 -33.40
CA GLN A 387 15.92 -6.25 -32.06
C GLN A 387 15.56 -7.48 -31.21
N LYS A 388 14.33 -8.00 -31.36
CA LYS A 388 13.83 -9.14 -30.59
C LYS A 388 14.02 -10.48 -31.28
N GLN A 389 13.91 -10.50 -32.61
CA GLN A 389 13.90 -11.70 -33.44
C GLN A 389 14.88 -11.54 -34.62
N PRO A 390 16.21 -11.57 -34.37
CA PRO A 390 17.23 -11.34 -35.38
C PRO A 390 17.22 -12.38 -36.52
N GLN A 391 16.60 -13.54 -36.33
CA GLN A 391 16.48 -14.59 -37.36
C GLN A 391 15.67 -14.16 -38.59
N PHE A 392 14.89 -13.08 -38.52
CA PHE A 392 14.13 -12.56 -39.67
C PHE A 392 14.92 -11.57 -40.53
N ALA A 393 16.21 -11.37 -40.24
CA ALA A 393 17.09 -10.45 -40.97
C ALA A 393 17.12 -10.68 -42.49
N ASP A 394 17.04 -11.93 -42.94
CA ASP A 394 17.07 -12.27 -44.37
C ASP A 394 15.81 -11.84 -45.12
N ARG A 395 14.71 -11.59 -44.39
CA ARG A 395 13.44 -11.10 -44.95
C ARG A 395 13.30 -9.57 -44.88
N CYS A 396 14.26 -8.89 -44.24
CA CYS A 396 14.17 -7.45 -44.00
C CYS A 396 14.57 -6.62 -45.23
N PRO A 397 13.69 -5.73 -45.73
CA PRO A 397 14.06 -4.67 -46.67
C PRO A 397 14.81 -3.57 -45.91
N TRP A 398 16.13 -3.73 -45.79
CA TRP A 398 17.03 -2.82 -45.05
C TRP A 398 16.91 -1.35 -45.47
N GLU A 399 16.45 -1.08 -46.69
CA GLU A 399 16.17 0.24 -47.22
C GLU A 399 14.99 0.95 -46.54
N LYS A 400 14.05 0.22 -45.93
CA LYS A 400 12.92 0.80 -45.17
C LYS A 400 13.34 1.40 -43.84
N LEU A 401 14.45 0.94 -43.25
CA LEU A 401 14.92 1.46 -41.97
C LEU A 401 15.48 2.87 -42.14
N HIS A 402 14.99 3.78 -41.31
CA HIS A 402 15.51 5.14 -41.17
C HIS A 402 16.62 5.16 -40.11
N SER A 403 17.30 6.30 -39.98
CA SER A 403 18.43 6.46 -39.07
C SER A 403 18.12 6.09 -37.62
N PHE A 404 16.94 6.48 -37.13
CA PHE A 404 16.49 6.17 -35.78
C PHE A 404 16.30 4.65 -35.59
N ASP A 405 15.62 3.99 -36.52
CA ASP A 405 15.39 2.54 -36.48
C ASP A 405 16.72 1.76 -36.46
N TRP A 406 17.71 2.24 -37.24
CA TRP A 406 19.06 1.69 -37.26
C TRP A 406 19.81 1.91 -35.95
N CYS A 407 19.71 3.09 -35.33
CA CYS A 407 20.37 3.37 -34.06
C CYS A 407 19.84 2.44 -32.97
N ASP A 408 18.51 2.30 -32.87
CA ASP A 408 17.90 1.41 -31.90
C ASP A 408 18.24 -0.07 -32.18
N LEU A 409 18.21 -0.49 -33.46
CA LEU A 409 18.57 -1.87 -33.84
C LEU A 409 20.03 -2.19 -33.52
N LEU A 410 20.98 -1.34 -33.90
CA LEU A 410 22.42 -1.61 -33.71
C LEU A 410 22.85 -1.52 -32.25
N ARG A 411 22.07 -0.83 -31.41
CA ARG A 411 22.28 -0.82 -29.96
C ARG A 411 22.09 -2.20 -29.36
N ASP A 412 21.06 -2.92 -29.80
CA ASP A 412 20.68 -4.21 -29.23
C ASP A 412 21.21 -5.40 -30.05
N GLN A 413 21.41 -5.24 -31.36
CA GLN A 413 21.85 -6.27 -32.31
C GLN A 413 23.02 -5.76 -33.18
N PRO A 414 24.23 -5.66 -32.61
CA PRO A 414 25.39 -5.07 -33.26
C PRO A 414 25.87 -5.82 -34.52
N GLN A 415 25.49 -7.09 -34.68
CA GLN A 415 25.87 -7.92 -35.82
C GLN A 415 25.32 -7.44 -37.17
N PHE A 416 24.27 -6.60 -37.19
CA PHE A 416 23.68 -6.09 -38.43
C PHE A 416 24.38 -4.85 -39.00
N ILE A 417 25.51 -4.44 -38.43
CA ILE A 417 26.27 -3.27 -38.88
C ILE A 417 26.66 -3.34 -40.36
N ASP A 418 26.98 -4.52 -40.89
CA ASP A 418 27.34 -4.71 -42.31
C ASP A 418 26.15 -4.49 -43.26
N LYS A 419 24.92 -4.51 -42.74
CA LYS A 419 23.70 -4.23 -43.49
C LYS A 419 23.29 -2.75 -43.41
N CYS A 420 23.89 -1.98 -42.48
CA CYS A 420 23.56 -0.59 -42.26
C CYS A 420 24.21 0.30 -43.34
N PRO A 421 23.42 1.07 -44.11
CA PRO A 421 23.98 2.11 -44.97
C PRO A 421 24.46 3.26 -44.09
N LEU A 422 25.75 3.27 -43.74
CA LEU A 422 26.37 4.21 -42.80
C LEU A 422 26.05 5.69 -43.09
N LYS A 423 25.95 6.05 -44.38
CA LYS A 423 25.52 7.38 -44.84
C LYS A 423 24.12 7.81 -44.35
N LYS A 424 23.21 6.87 -44.06
CA LYS A 424 21.89 7.17 -43.51
C LYS A 424 21.96 7.58 -42.04
N LEU A 425 22.91 7.05 -41.26
CA LEU A 425 23.11 7.43 -39.86
C LEU A 425 23.58 8.89 -39.77
N GLU A 426 24.41 9.33 -40.70
CA GLU A 426 24.99 10.68 -40.77
C GLU A 426 23.96 11.79 -41.05
N LEU A 427 22.93 11.52 -41.86
CA LEU A 427 22.05 12.56 -42.40
C LEU A 427 20.78 12.88 -41.58
N SER A 428 20.39 12.04 -40.62
CA SER A 428 19.07 12.21 -39.97
C SER A 428 18.92 11.77 -38.51
N ALA A 429 19.91 11.11 -37.88
CA ALA A 429 19.82 10.80 -36.45
C ALA A 429 20.08 12.06 -35.62
N ARG A 430 19.31 12.26 -34.54
CA ARG A 430 19.67 13.26 -33.55
C ARG A 430 21.02 12.83 -32.96
N TYR A 431 22.01 13.73 -32.99
CA TYR A 431 23.37 13.49 -32.48
C TYR A 431 23.46 12.63 -31.20
N PRO A 432 22.61 12.82 -30.15
CA PRO A 432 22.65 11.99 -28.94
C PRO A 432 22.53 10.48 -29.15
N ASP A 433 21.77 10.02 -30.15
CA ASP A 433 21.48 8.59 -30.34
C ASP A 433 22.72 7.84 -30.89
N ILE A 434 23.46 8.47 -31.80
CA ILE A 434 24.75 7.95 -32.30
C ILE A 434 25.79 7.95 -31.18
N LEU A 435 25.79 8.98 -30.32
CA LEU A 435 26.70 9.04 -29.16
C LEU A 435 26.45 7.89 -28.19
N GLU A 436 25.18 7.59 -27.89
CA GLU A 436 24.85 6.47 -27.01
C GLU A 436 25.21 5.13 -27.65
N LEU A 437 24.97 4.96 -28.95
CA LEU A 437 25.39 3.78 -29.71
C LEU A 437 26.91 3.58 -29.64
N LEU A 438 27.70 4.63 -29.88
CA LEU A 438 29.16 4.56 -29.83
C LEU A 438 29.71 4.34 -28.42
N LYS A 439 29.02 4.84 -27.38
CA LYS A 439 29.38 4.52 -25.99
C LYS A 439 29.17 3.04 -25.68
N LYS A 440 28.07 2.45 -26.16
CA LYS A 440 27.76 1.03 -25.92
C LYS A 440 28.56 0.10 -26.82
N GLN A 441 28.92 0.54 -28.03
CA GLN A 441 29.62 -0.27 -29.05
C GLN A 441 30.75 0.54 -29.72
N PRO A 442 31.89 0.79 -29.04
CA PRO A 442 32.97 1.65 -29.52
C PRO A 442 33.62 1.19 -30.83
N GLN A 443 33.56 -0.11 -31.13
CA GLN A 443 34.09 -0.70 -32.36
C GLN A 443 33.41 -0.16 -33.63
N PHE A 444 32.21 0.43 -33.51
CA PHE A 444 31.52 1.06 -34.63
C PHE A 444 32.16 2.37 -35.08
N ALA A 445 32.97 3.01 -34.22
CA ALA A 445 33.67 4.25 -34.56
C ALA A 445 34.55 4.10 -35.81
N VAL A 446 35.14 2.93 -36.07
CA VAL A 446 36.06 2.75 -37.21
C VAL A 446 35.33 2.68 -38.56
N ARG A 447 34.01 2.47 -38.54
CA ARG A 447 33.19 2.29 -39.74
C ARG A 447 32.34 3.50 -40.10
N ILE A 448 32.23 4.49 -39.22
CA ILE A 448 31.52 5.75 -39.50
C ILE A 448 32.44 6.65 -40.33
N ASP A 449 31.91 7.23 -41.42
CA ASP A 449 32.64 8.26 -42.17
C ASP A 449 32.59 9.58 -41.39
N TRP A 450 33.62 9.78 -40.57
CA TRP A 450 33.78 10.99 -39.77
C TRP A 450 33.95 12.26 -40.62
N GLY A 451 34.24 12.15 -41.91
CA GLY A 451 34.39 13.28 -42.81
C GLY A 451 33.10 14.08 -43.01
N ALA A 452 31.94 13.48 -42.74
CA ALA A 452 30.64 14.13 -42.76
C ALA A 452 30.19 14.71 -41.40
N LEU A 453 30.84 14.33 -40.29
CA LEU A 453 30.54 14.87 -38.96
C LEU A 453 31.28 16.19 -38.73
N HIS A 454 30.56 17.21 -38.26
CA HIS A 454 31.18 18.48 -37.92
C HIS A 454 32.23 18.25 -36.82
N ILE A 455 33.46 18.75 -37.02
CA ILE A 455 34.59 18.62 -36.07
C ILE A 455 34.27 18.99 -34.62
N ARG A 456 33.31 19.90 -34.41
CA ARG A 456 32.83 20.27 -33.06
C ARG A 456 32.13 19.11 -32.34
N ASP A 457 31.51 18.21 -33.07
CA ASP A 457 30.76 17.08 -32.51
C ASP A 457 31.68 15.88 -32.22
N ILE A 458 32.74 15.69 -33.02
CA ILE A 458 33.85 14.75 -32.75
C ILE A 458 34.61 15.15 -31.46
N ALA A 459 34.76 16.46 -31.23
CA ALA A 459 35.38 16.97 -30.01
C ALA A 459 34.53 16.72 -28.75
N ARG A 460 33.21 16.95 -28.83
CA ARG A 460 32.26 16.60 -27.75
C ARG A 460 32.24 15.11 -27.45
N LEU A 461 32.34 14.25 -28.48
CA LEU A 461 32.44 12.79 -28.38
C LEU A 461 33.58 12.30 -27.48
N LEU A 462 34.74 12.95 -27.60
CA LEU A 462 35.96 12.56 -26.89
C LEU A 462 36.09 13.22 -25.51
N GLY A 463 35.10 14.05 -25.10
CA GLY A 463 35.19 14.87 -23.90
C GLY A 463 36.35 15.87 -23.94
N ARG A 464 36.79 16.25 -25.14
CA ARG A 464 37.98 17.08 -25.36
C ARG A 464 37.61 18.42 -25.96
N ASP A 465 38.39 19.44 -25.62
CA ASP A 465 38.29 20.73 -26.30
C ASP A 465 38.65 20.55 -27.79
N TRP A 466 37.77 21.06 -28.66
CA TRP A 466 37.84 20.87 -30.11
C TRP A 466 39.11 21.42 -30.73
N LYS A 467 39.74 22.41 -30.09
CA LYS A 467 41.07 22.91 -30.48
C LYS A 467 42.16 21.86 -30.31
N SER A 468 42.12 21.06 -29.24
CA SER A 468 43.17 20.06 -28.95
C SER A 468 43.10 18.82 -29.86
N THR A 469 41.90 18.46 -30.30
CA THR A 469 41.65 17.26 -31.12
C THR A 469 42.09 17.44 -32.58
N TYR A 470 41.97 18.67 -33.11
CA TYR A 470 42.34 19.00 -34.49
C TYR A 470 43.86 18.95 -34.72
N GLU A 471 44.65 19.30 -33.70
CA GLU A 471 46.12 19.40 -33.84
C GLU A 471 46.86 18.07 -33.62
N ASN A 472 46.23 17.06 -33.01
CA ASN A 472 46.94 15.89 -32.47
C ASN A 472 46.44 14.51 -32.90
N HIS A 473 45.40 14.39 -33.75
CA HIS A 473 44.93 13.07 -34.18
C HIS A 473 45.55 12.63 -35.54
N PRO A 474 46.14 11.43 -35.65
CA PRO A 474 46.89 10.99 -36.84
C PRO A 474 46.04 10.78 -38.12
N PHE A 475 44.71 10.89 -38.03
CA PHE A 475 43.81 10.75 -39.18
C PHE A 475 43.59 12.04 -39.98
N PHE A 476 43.97 13.22 -39.48
CA PHE A 476 43.73 14.51 -40.14
C PHE A 476 44.99 15.15 -40.75
N LYS A 477 46.04 14.36 -40.96
CA LYS A 477 47.31 14.79 -41.59
C LYS A 477 47.47 14.35 -43.05
N TYR A 478 46.42 13.88 -43.70
CA TYR A 478 46.39 13.60 -45.14
C TYR A 478 45.16 14.24 -45.80
#